data_AF-A0A9E7W3D2-F1
#
_entry.id   AF-A0A9E7W3D2-F1
#
_cell.length_a   1.000
_cell.length_b   1.000
_cell.length_c   1.000
_cell.angle_alpha   90.00
_cell.angle_beta   90.00
_cell.angle_gamma   90.00
#
_symmetry.space_group_name_H-M   'P 1'
#
loop_
_entity.id
_entity.type
_entity.pdbx_description
1 polymer ?
#
loop_
_entity_poly.entity_id
_entity_poly.type
_entity_poly.pdbx_seq_one_letter_code
_entity_poly.pdbx_strand_id
1 'polypeptide(L)'
;MHEASEKTVPAQELLVTIGTGLLAGGISSVDVEDALTGLAPAVGLKSINVAALPKGLFLTIGPGSPTRFERIGPDLRFDQTAKLLDIVDAVRSRRLGIDAARRMIEAEVYGTPRAGPDG
;
A
#
# COMPACT_ATOMS: atom_id res chain seq x y z
N MET A 1 -11.84 -0.36 -25.19
CA MET A 1 -11.98 -0.08 -23.74
C MET A 1 -11.02 -0.91 -22.86
N HIS A 2 -9.89 -1.42 -23.37
CA HIS A 2 -8.99 -2.30 -22.59
C HIS A 2 -7.87 -1.59 -21.83
N GLU A 3 -7.56 -0.33 -22.15
CA GLU A 3 -6.37 0.37 -21.62
C GLU A 3 -6.51 0.84 -20.15
N ALA A 4 -7.75 1.01 -19.68
CA ALA A 4 -8.02 1.40 -18.28
C ALA A 4 -7.81 0.23 -17.30
N SER A 5 -8.05 -1.01 -17.75
CA SER A 5 -7.95 -2.20 -16.90
C SER A 5 -6.50 -2.57 -16.57
N GLU A 6 -5.55 -2.28 -17.47
CA GLU A 6 -4.13 -2.57 -17.28
C GLU A 6 -3.47 -1.64 -16.25
N LYS A 7 -3.90 -0.39 -16.14
CA LYS A 7 -3.37 0.58 -15.16
C LYS A 7 -4.00 0.44 -13.77
N THR A 8 -5.22 -0.08 -13.67
CA THR A 8 -5.91 -0.25 -12.39
C THR A 8 -5.31 -1.35 -11.52
N VAL A 9 -4.81 -2.44 -12.11
CA VAL A 9 -4.27 -3.58 -11.34
C VAL A 9 -2.99 -3.20 -10.58
N PRO A 10 -1.96 -2.57 -11.21
CA PRO A 10 -0.75 -2.14 -10.50
C PRO A 10 -1.03 -1.07 -9.43
N ALA A 11 -1.99 -0.17 -9.69
CA ALA A 11 -2.42 0.83 -8.71
C ALA A 11 -3.13 0.17 -7.51
N GLN A 12 -4.01 -0.81 -7.76
CA GLN A 12 -4.66 -1.60 -6.71
C GLN A 12 -3.63 -2.30 -5.84
N GLU A 13 -2.64 -2.94 -6.48
CA GLU A 13 -1.56 -3.66 -5.81
C GLU A 13 -0.77 -2.75 -4.89
N LEU A 14 -0.32 -1.62 -5.42
CA LEU A 14 0.45 -0.67 -4.62
C LEU A 14 -0.35 -0.18 -3.40
N LEU A 15 -1.61 0.20 -3.58
CA LEU A 15 -2.46 0.67 -2.48
C LEU A 15 -2.68 -0.42 -1.44
N VAL A 16 -2.90 -1.67 -1.88
CA VAL A 16 -3.05 -2.81 -0.99
C VAL A 16 -1.77 -3.06 -0.18
N THR A 17 -0.60 -3.07 -0.84
CA THR A 17 0.69 -3.25 -0.18
C THR A 17 0.98 -2.14 0.83
N ILE A 18 0.68 -0.88 0.47
CA ILE A 18 0.80 0.25 1.39
C ILE A 18 -0.12 0.06 2.60
N GLY A 19 -1.40 -0.26 2.38
CA GLY A 19 -2.37 -0.39 3.45
C GLY A 19 -2.04 -1.50 4.44
N THR A 20 -1.65 -2.69 3.95
CA THR A 20 -1.24 -3.78 4.83
C THR A 20 0.07 -3.50 5.55
N GLY A 21 1.00 -2.78 4.91
CA GLY A 21 2.22 -2.31 5.55
C GLY A 21 1.97 -1.29 6.66
N LEU A 22 1.07 -0.32 6.45
CA LEU A 22 0.71 0.66 7.48
C LEU A 22 0.04 -0.02 8.67
N LEU A 23 -0.87 -0.96 8.43
CA LEU A 23 -1.50 -1.76 9.49
C LEU A 23 -0.47 -2.60 10.25
N ALA A 24 0.47 -3.23 9.56
CA ALA A 24 1.59 -3.96 10.18
C ALA A 24 2.55 -3.03 10.96
N GLY A 25 2.62 -1.74 10.61
CA GLY A 25 3.34 -0.72 11.34
C GLY A 25 2.59 -0.16 12.56
N GLY A 26 1.39 -0.66 12.86
CA GLY A 26 0.57 -0.23 13.99
C GLY A 26 -0.26 1.04 13.74
N ILE A 27 -0.39 1.49 12.48
CA ILE A 27 -1.28 2.61 12.13
C ILE A 27 -2.74 2.16 12.26
N SER A 28 -3.61 3.05 12.75
CA SER A 28 -5.02 2.71 12.98
C SER A 28 -5.75 2.43 11.66
N SER A 29 -6.76 1.55 11.69
CA SER A 29 -7.56 1.21 10.50
C SER A 29 -8.18 2.44 9.84
N VAL A 30 -8.63 3.41 10.66
CA VAL A 30 -9.24 4.66 10.19
C VAL A 30 -8.22 5.53 9.47
N ASP A 31 -7.02 5.69 10.03
CA ASP A 31 -5.95 6.48 9.39
C ASP A 31 -5.45 5.82 8.09
N VAL A 32 -5.41 4.48 8.06
CA VAL A 32 -5.07 3.72 6.84
C VAL A 32 -6.13 3.92 5.76
N GLU A 33 -7.41 3.84 6.10
CA GLU A 33 -8.51 4.07 5.17
C GLU A 33 -8.47 5.48 4.57
N ASP A 34 -8.24 6.51 5.40
CA ASP A 34 -8.13 7.89 4.95
C ASP A 34 -6.89 8.10 4.06
N ALA A 35 -5.73 7.56 4.46
CA ALA A 35 -4.50 7.64 3.68
C ALA A 35 -4.65 7.01 2.29
N LEU A 36 -5.25 5.83 2.19
CA LEU A 36 -5.47 5.15 0.91
C LEU A 36 -6.47 5.89 0.03
N THR A 37 -7.54 6.43 0.64
CA THR A 37 -8.53 7.24 -0.07
C THR A 37 -7.89 8.51 -0.63
N GLY A 38 -7.01 9.16 0.14
CA GLY A 38 -6.23 10.33 -0.30
C GLY A 38 -5.15 10.01 -1.35
N LEU A 39 -4.63 8.78 -1.38
CA LEU A 39 -3.65 8.32 -2.36
C LEU A 39 -4.27 7.92 -3.70
N ALA A 40 -5.53 7.48 -3.74
CA ALA A 40 -6.20 7.03 -4.96
C ALA A 40 -6.06 8.02 -6.16
N PRO A 41 -6.28 9.34 -5.98
CA PRO A 41 -6.09 10.31 -7.07
C PRO A 41 -4.64 10.50 -7.51
N ALA A 42 -3.66 10.19 -6.64
CA ALA A 42 -2.25 10.27 -6.97
C ALA A 42 -1.81 9.13 -7.90
N VAL A 43 -2.43 7.96 -7.75
CA VAL A 43 -2.18 6.77 -8.59
C VAL A 43 -3.14 6.65 -9.79
N GLY A 44 -3.95 7.68 -10.05
CA GLY A 44 -4.85 7.74 -11.21
C GLY A 44 -6.19 7.01 -11.03
N LEU A 45 -6.55 6.62 -9.81
CA LEU A 45 -7.85 6.04 -9.50
C LEU A 45 -8.85 7.16 -9.13
N LYS A 46 -10.06 7.08 -9.69
CA LYS A 46 -11.10 8.08 -9.42
C LYS A 46 -11.71 7.93 -8.03
N SER A 47 -11.99 6.70 -7.62
CA SER A 47 -12.59 6.37 -6.33
C SER A 47 -12.26 4.93 -5.97
N ILE A 48 -11.98 4.69 -4.69
CA ILE A 48 -11.77 3.36 -4.12
C ILE A 48 -12.69 3.18 -2.91
N ASN A 49 -13.06 1.94 -2.63
CA ASN A 49 -13.63 1.56 -1.35
C ASN A 49 -12.57 0.74 -0.61
N VAL A 50 -12.25 1.15 0.61
CA VAL A 50 -11.31 0.45 1.48
C VAL A 50 -12.03 0.07 2.77
N ALA A 51 -11.74 -1.12 3.27
CA ALA A 51 -12.07 -1.51 4.63
C ALA A 51 -10.85 -2.16 5.26
N ALA A 52 -10.29 -1.52 6.29
CA ALA A 52 -9.18 -2.02 7.07
C ALA A 52 -9.72 -2.80 8.28
N LEU A 53 -9.29 -4.05 8.40
CA LEU A 53 -9.67 -4.95 9.47
C LEU A 53 -8.43 -5.41 10.24
N PRO A 54 -8.59 -5.89 11.50
CA PRO A 54 -7.46 -6.34 12.32
C PRO A 54 -6.60 -7.45 11.71
N LYS A 55 -7.09 -8.13 10.66
CA LYS A 55 -6.38 -9.26 10.01
C LYS A 55 -6.05 -8.99 8.54
N GLY A 56 -6.50 -7.89 7.95
CA GLY A 56 -6.39 -7.69 6.50
C GLY A 56 -7.06 -6.43 6.01
N LEU A 57 -6.85 -6.17 4.72
CA LEU A 57 -7.38 -5.02 4.02
C LEU A 57 -8.24 -5.51 2.85
N PHE A 58 -9.43 -4.94 2.72
CA PHE A 58 -10.26 -5.07 1.52
C PHE A 58 -10.16 -3.79 0.71
N LEU A 59 -9.94 -3.91 -0.61
CA LEU A 59 -9.89 -2.77 -1.52
C LEU A 59 -10.63 -3.06 -2.83
N THR A 60 -11.57 -2.19 -3.18
CA THR A 60 -12.36 -2.26 -4.42
C THR A 60 -12.21 -0.96 -5.22
N ILE A 61 -11.90 -1.06 -6.52
CA ILE A 61 -11.75 0.11 -7.41
C ILE A 61 -13.07 0.42 -8.11
N GLY A 62 -14.00 1.02 -7.36
CA GLY A 62 -15.30 1.44 -7.87
C GLY A 62 -16.33 0.31 -8.06
N PRO A 63 -17.58 0.66 -8.41
CA PRO A 63 -18.69 -0.27 -8.49
C PRO A 63 -18.52 -1.26 -9.65
N GLY A 64 -18.70 -2.55 -9.36
CA GLY A 64 -18.58 -3.64 -10.36
C GLY A 64 -17.17 -4.20 -10.53
N SER A 65 -16.16 -3.63 -9.85
CA SER A 65 -14.80 -4.15 -9.84
C SER A 65 -14.63 -5.28 -8.81
N PRO A 66 -13.74 -6.26 -9.06
CA PRO A 66 -13.43 -7.28 -8.07
C PRO A 66 -12.82 -6.65 -6.81
N THR A 67 -13.35 -7.05 -5.66
CA THR A 67 -12.77 -6.70 -4.36
C THR A 67 -11.51 -7.53 -4.14
N ARG A 68 -10.39 -6.85 -3.87
CA ARG A 68 -9.15 -7.50 -3.48
C ARG A 68 -9.07 -7.58 -1.97
N PHE A 69 -8.68 -8.74 -1.46
CA PHE A 69 -8.35 -8.95 -0.06
C PHE A 69 -6.87 -9.24 0.07
N GLU A 70 -6.22 -8.60 1.04
CA GLU A 70 -4.84 -8.88 1.41
C GLU A 70 -4.73 -9.04 2.92
N ARG A 71 -4.01 -10.07 3.35
CA ARG A 71 -3.76 -10.30 4.76
C ARG A 71 -2.64 -9.37 5.23
N ILE A 72 -2.74 -8.87 6.47
CA ILE A 72 -1.64 -8.13 7.09
C ILE A 72 -0.44 -9.08 7.22
N GLY A 73 0.72 -8.61 6.76
CA GLY A 73 1.99 -9.34 6.85
C GLY A 73 2.54 -9.38 8.29
N PRO A 74 3.80 -9.78 8.47
CA PRO A 74 4.46 -9.65 9.77
C PRO A 74 4.52 -8.18 10.20
N ASP A 75 4.53 -7.95 11.51
CA ASP A 75 4.69 -6.60 12.08
C ASP A 75 5.94 -5.92 11.52
N LEU A 76 5.79 -4.65 11.14
CA LEU A 76 6.90 -3.83 10.69
C LEU A 76 7.57 -3.16 11.90
N ARG A 77 8.90 -3.07 11.85
CA ARG A 77 9.67 -2.28 12.81
C ARG A 77 9.44 -0.78 12.56
N PHE A 78 9.71 0.01 13.59
CA PHE A 78 9.56 1.47 13.52
C PHE A 78 10.31 2.11 12.33
N ASP A 79 11.53 1.67 12.04
CA ASP A 79 12.32 2.16 10.90
C ASP A 79 11.70 1.78 9.55
N GLN A 80 11.16 0.55 9.43
CA GLN A 80 10.47 0.09 8.22
C GLN A 80 9.15 0.85 8.02
N THR A 81 8.41 1.12 9.10
CA THR A 81 7.19 1.93 9.07
C THR A 81 7.48 3.37 8.66
N ALA A 82 8.55 3.98 9.20
CA ALA A 82 8.96 5.34 8.81
C ALA A 82 9.28 5.41 7.31
N LYS A 83 10.06 4.47 6.79
CA LYS A 83 10.36 4.39 5.35
C LYS A 83 9.09 4.22 4.49
N LEU A 84 8.14 3.40 4.95
CA LEU A 84 6.87 3.23 4.25
C LEU A 84 6.08 4.54 4.19
N LEU A 85 6.03 5.30 5.29
CA LEU A 85 5.39 6.61 5.34
C LEU A 85 6.07 7.63 4.41
N ASP A 86 7.40 7.62 4.31
CA ASP A 86 8.14 8.46 3.38
C ASP A 86 7.80 8.13 1.92
N ILE A 87 7.69 6.84 1.59
CA ILE A 87 7.27 6.39 0.25
C ILE A 87 5.83 6.82 -0.03
N VAL A 88 4.93 6.69 0.95
CA VAL A 88 3.54 7.15 0.85
C VAL A 88 3.47 8.65 0.55
N ASP A 89 4.25 9.48 1.26
CA ASP A 89 4.30 10.92 1.00
C ASP A 89 4.84 11.25 -0.39
N ALA A 90 5.88 10.53 -0.84
CA ALA A 90 6.47 10.70 -2.16
C ALA A 90 5.48 10.32 -3.29
N VAL A 91 4.70 9.25 -3.12
CA VAL A 91 3.63 8.86 -4.05
C VAL A 91 2.50 9.88 -4.03
N ARG A 92 2.05 10.30 -2.84
CA ARG A 92 0.99 11.30 -2.68
C ARG A 92 1.35 12.62 -3.36
N SER A 93 2.60 13.03 -3.21
CA SER A 93 3.17 14.23 -3.85
C SER A 93 3.45 14.06 -5.35
N ARG A 94 3.16 12.88 -5.93
CA ARG A 94 3.48 12.51 -7.32
C ARG A 94 4.96 12.62 -7.68
N ARG A 95 5.84 12.59 -6.68
CA ARG A 95 7.30 12.55 -6.87
C ARG A 95 7.77 11.14 -7.21
N LEU A 96 6.98 10.13 -6.83
CA LEU A 96 7.26 8.72 -7.07
C LEU A 96 6.11 8.08 -7.85
N GLY A 97 6.43 7.42 -8.96
CA GLY A 97 5.47 6.65 -9.76
C GLY A 97 5.17 5.27 -9.16
N ILE A 98 4.12 4.62 -9.66
CA ILE A 98 3.63 3.34 -9.12
C ILE A 98 4.72 2.27 -9.09
N ASP A 99 5.42 2.05 -10.21
CA ASP A 99 6.45 1.00 -10.30
C ASP A 99 7.67 1.29 -9.41
N ALA A 100 8.05 2.57 -9.29
CA ALA A 100 9.16 2.96 -8.44
C ALA A 100 8.81 2.78 -6.95
N ALA A 101 7.59 3.14 -6.56
CA ALA A 101 7.09 2.93 -5.20
C ALA A 101 7.06 1.45 -4.83
N ARG A 102 6.56 0.58 -5.73
CA ARG A 102 6.56 -0.87 -5.50
C ARG A 102 7.96 -1.42 -5.27
N ARG A 103 8.92 -1.05 -6.11
CA ARG A 103 10.32 -1.47 -5.96
C ARG A 103 10.94 -0.99 -4.66
N MET A 104 10.67 0.26 -4.26
CA MET A 104 11.16 0.79 -2.99
C MET A 104 10.55 0.06 -1.80
N ILE A 105 9.24 -0.20 -1.79
CA ILE A 105 8.61 -0.96 -0.71
C ILE A 105 9.21 -2.37 -0.63
N GLU A 106 9.36 -3.04 -1.77
CA GLU A 106 9.93 -4.38 -1.83
C GLU A 106 11.40 -4.40 -1.35
N ALA A 107 12.23 -3.42 -1.72
CA ALA A 107 13.63 -3.40 -1.32
C ALA A 107 13.85 -2.90 0.13
N GLU A 108 13.17 -1.82 0.50
CA GLU A 108 13.47 -1.03 1.71
C GLU A 108 12.60 -1.38 2.91
N VAL A 109 11.38 -1.90 2.66
CA VAL A 109 10.42 -2.26 3.73
C VAL A 109 10.45 -3.76 3.96
N TYR A 110 10.29 -4.57 2.90
CA TYR A 110 10.23 -6.04 3.01
C TYR A 110 11.53 -6.76 2.67
N GLY A 111 12.40 -6.12 1.88
CA GLY A 111 13.59 -6.71 1.31
C GLY A 111 14.81 -6.64 2.20
N THR A 112 14.71 -6.04 3.40
CA THR A 112 15.80 -6.02 4.38
C THR A 112 15.83 -7.36 5.10
N PRO A 113 16.73 -8.31 4.73
CA PRO A 113 16.87 -9.54 5.48
C PRO A 113 17.63 -9.19 6.75
N ARG A 114 17.27 -9.87 7.83
CA ARG A 114 17.99 -9.88 9.10
C ARG A 114 19.50 -10.05 8.82
N ALA A 115 20.31 -9.02 9.04
CA ALA A 115 21.66 -9.24 9.56
C ALA A 115 21.47 -9.66 11.02
N GLY A 116 21.13 -10.92 11.23
CA GLY A 116 21.23 -11.53 12.55
C GLY A 116 22.70 -11.80 12.77
N PRO A 117 23.26 -11.58 13.96
CA PRO A 117 24.59 -12.08 14.22
C PRO A 117 24.52 -13.61 14.05
N ASP A 118 25.37 -14.12 13.17
CA ASP A 118 25.72 -15.53 13.16
C ASP A 118 26.15 -15.89 14.58
N GLY A 119 25.49 -16.88 15.18
CA GLY A 119 25.76 -17.42 16.50
C GLY A 119 25.67 -18.93 16.48
#